data_AF-A0A512C597-F1
#
_entry.id   AF-A0A512C597-F1
#
_cell.length_a   1.000
_cell.length_b   1.000
_cell.length_c   1.000
_cell.angle_alpha   90.00
_cell.angle_beta   90.00
_cell.angle_gamma   90.00
#
_symmetry.space_group_name_H-M   'P 1'
#
loop_
_entity.id
_entity.type
_entity.pdbx_description
1 polymer ?
#
loop_
_entity_poly.entity_id
_entity_poly.type
_entity_poly.pdbx_seq_one_letter_code
_entity_poly.pdbx_strand_id
1 'polypeptide(L)'
;MSVKAREDQEGNPYDGHTLDATISQVIAMTGIEPERTYVDQGYRGHDYAHKERVFITRQRRGLTPTIRRELRRRSAIEPMIGHMKADGRLGRNHLLGAAGDAMNALLVAARHNLRLILNWLRLCVAWLMAALMSSSAQPDTSQVA
;
A
#
# COMPACT_ATOMS: atom_id res chain seq x y z
N MET A 1 -32.76 -15.65 5.21
CA MET A 1 -32.96 -16.52 4.03
C MET A 1 -31.96 -16.09 2.97
N SER A 2 -30.98 -16.96 2.72
CA SER A 2 -29.95 -16.95 1.68
C SER A 2 -29.00 -15.75 1.55
N VAL A 3 -28.05 -15.70 2.48
CA VAL A 3 -26.66 -15.29 2.20
C VAL A 3 -26.06 -16.30 1.23
N LYS A 4 -25.84 -15.93 -0.04
CA LYS A 4 -25.08 -16.75 -0.98
C LYS A 4 -24.33 -15.88 -1.98
N ALA A 5 -23.08 -15.58 -1.64
CA ALA A 5 -22.00 -15.27 -2.57
C ALA A 5 -20.66 -15.43 -1.82
N ARG A 6 -20.44 -16.64 -1.30
CA ARG A 6 -19.11 -17.25 -1.35
C ARG A 6 -19.24 -18.26 -2.47
N GLU A 7 -18.56 -18.02 -3.59
CA GLU A 7 -18.16 -19.14 -4.42
C GLU A 7 -17.19 -19.93 -3.53
N ASP A 8 -17.73 -21.00 -2.96
CA ASP A 8 -16.95 -22.11 -2.44
C ASP A 8 -16.13 -22.63 -3.61
N GLN A 9 -14.91 -22.10 -3.76
CA GLN A 9 -13.84 -22.81 -4.42
C GLN A 9 -13.63 -24.11 -3.64
N GLU A 10 -13.88 -25.24 -4.30
CA GLU A 10 -13.46 -26.55 -3.78
C GLU A 10 -11.98 -26.48 -3.41
N GLY A 11 -11.71 -26.47 -2.10
CA GLY A 11 -10.40 -26.27 -1.51
C GLY A 11 -10.01 -24.80 -1.44
N ASN A 12 -10.19 -24.18 -0.26
CA ASN A 12 -9.51 -22.92 0.08
C ASN A 12 -8.00 -23.17 -0.03
N PRO A 13 -7.34 -22.78 -1.15
CA PRO A 13 -5.96 -23.17 -1.37
C PRO A 13 -5.14 -22.44 -0.33
N TYR A 14 -4.18 -23.14 0.24
CA TYR A 14 -3.14 -22.48 1.01
C TYR A 14 -2.58 -21.31 0.18
N ASP A 15 -2.63 -20.06 0.70
CA ASP A 15 -2.21 -18.85 -0.04
C ASP A 15 -0.79 -18.98 -0.62
N GLY A 16 0.04 -19.88 -0.06
CA GLY A 16 1.34 -20.24 -0.63
C GLY A 16 1.31 -20.74 -2.08
N HIS A 17 0.21 -21.32 -2.58
CA HIS A 17 0.12 -21.81 -3.96
C HIS A 17 -0.21 -20.70 -4.98
N THR A 18 -0.71 -19.54 -4.53
CA THR A 18 -1.08 -18.43 -5.43
C THR A 18 0.08 -17.48 -5.72
N LEU A 19 1.22 -17.65 -5.02
CA LEU A 19 2.38 -16.77 -5.16
C LEU A 19 2.95 -16.77 -6.58
N ASP A 20 3.05 -17.94 -7.20
CA ASP A 20 3.61 -18.09 -8.56
C ASP A 20 2.73 -17.39 -9.61
N ALA A 21 1.42 -17.59 -9.53
CA ALA A 21 0.45 -16.90 -10.38
C ALA A 21 0.50 -15.37 -10.18
N THR A 22 0.65 -14.92 -8.93
CA THR A 22 0.74 -13.48 -8.61
C THR A 22 2.00 -12.86 -9.19
N ILE A 23 3.16 -13.52 -9.05
CA ILE A 23 4.43 -13.02 -9.61
C ILE A 23 4.35 -13.02 -11.15
N SER A 24 3.79 -14.07 -11.76
CA SER A 24 3.58 -14.13 -13.21
C SER A 24 2.71 -12.97 -13.71
N GLN A 25 1.66 -12.63 -12.98
CA GLN A 25 0.83 -11.47 -13.29
C GLN A 25 1.61 -10.15 -13.18
N VAL A 26 2.43 -9.99 -12.14
CA VAL A 26 3.29 -8.80 -11.97
C VAL A 26 4.27 -8.68 -13.14
N ILE A 27 4.90 -9.78 -13.56
CA ILE A 27 5.80 -9.81 -14.71
C ILE A 27 5.03 -9.43 -15.98
N ALA A 28 3.84 -9.98 -16.21
CA ALA A 28 3.02 -9.64 -17.37
C ALA A 28 2.64 -8.15 -17.41
N MET A 29 2.36 -7.53 -16.26
CA MET A 29 1.99 -6.11 -16.16
C MET A 29 3.19 -5.16 -16.27
N THR A 30 4.35 -5.55 -15.77
CA THR A 30 5.52 -4.66 -15.63
C THR A 30 6.65 -4.95 -16.60
N GLY A 31 6.68 -6.15 -17.18
CA GLY A 31 7.79 -6.66 -18.01
C GLY A 31 9.06 -6.99 -17.21
N ILE A 32 9.03 -6.89 -15.88
CA ILE A 32 10.22 -6.99 -15.03
C ILE A 32 10.04 -8.13 -14.04
N GLU A 33 11.05 -9.01 -13.95
CA GLU A 33 11.10 -10.05 -12.93
C GLU A 33 11.59 -9.47 -11.59
N PRO A 34 10.83 -9.62 -10.49
CA PRO A 34 11.24 -9.11 -9.19
C PRO A 34 12.50 -9.82 -8.67
N GLU A 35 13.56 -9.06 -8.37
CA GLU A 35 14.76 -9.59 -7.69
C GLU A 35 14.42 -10.07 -6.27
N ARG A 36 13.50 -9.39 -5.58
CA ARG A 36 13.06 -9.70 -4.22
C ARG A 36 11.57 -9.52 -4.08
N THR A 37 10.92 -10.51 -3.48
CA THR A 37 9.48 -10.51 -3.21
C THR A 37 9.25 -10.60 -1.71
N TYR A 38 8.49 -9.66 -1.17
CA TYR A 38 8.13 -9.62 0.25
C TYR A 38 6.69 -10.10 0.41
N VAL A 39 6.48 -11.11 1.25
CA VAL A 39 5.17 -11.78 1.40
C VAL A 39 4.77 -11.93 2.88
N ASP A 40 3.49 -12.07 3.15
CA ASP A 40 2.97 -12.23 4.50
C ASP A 40 3.12 -13.66 5.02
N GLN A 41 2.90 -13.84 6.33
CA GLN A 41 3.09 -15.13 6.99
C GLN A 41 2.22 -16.25 6.40
N GLY A 42 1.09 -15.92 5.76
CA GLY A 42 0.21 -16.88 5.08
C GLY A 42 0.85 -17.61 3.89
N TYR A 43 1.92 -17.05 3.30
CA TYR A 43 2.63 -17.66 2.17
C TYR A 43 3.70 -18.66 2.60
N ARG A 44 3.68 -19.14 3.84
CA ARG A 44 4.74 -20.00 4.38
C ARG A 44 4.72 -21.40 3.75
N GLY A 45 5.78 -21.79 3.04
CA GLY A 45 5.77 -23.06 2.32
C GLY A 45 5.13 -22.94 0.94
N HIS A 46 5.19 -21.75 0.35
CA HIS A 46 4.88 -21.52 -1.05
C HIS A 46 5.72 -22.42 -1.98
N ASP A 47 5.17 -22.67 -3.17
CA ASP A 47 5.78 -23.52 -4.20
C ASP A 47 6.54 -22.76 -5.27
N TYR A 48 6.71 -21.44 -5.11
CA TYR A 48 7.49 -20.63 -6.03
C TYR A 48 8.92 -21.16 -6.20
N ALA A 49 9.39 -21.26 -7.44
CA ALA A 49 10.68 -21.88 -7.79
C ALA A 49 11.87 -21.17 -7.14
N HIS A 50 11.85 -19.83 -7.08
CA HIS A 50 12.91 -19.00 -6.52
C HIS A 50 12.66 -18.67 -5.05
N LYS A 51 12.72 -19.69 -4.18
CA LYS A 51 12.45 -19.53 -2.73
C LYS A 51 13.42 -18.58 -2.03
N GLU A 52 14.63 -18.45 -2.55
CA GLU A 52 15.67 -17.54 -2.05
C GLU A 52 15.33 -16.05 -2.24
N ARG A 53 14.44 -15.74 -3.19
CA ARG A 53 14.01 -14.36 -3.48
C ARG A 53 12.79 -13.93 -2.67
N VAL A 54 12.17 -14.87 -1.93
CA VAL A 54 10.94 -14.63 -1.19
C VAL A 54 11.24 -14.45 0.30
N PHE A 55 10.88 -13.29 0.84
CA PHE A 55 11.07 -12.95 2.26
C PHE A 55 9.72 -12.86 2.97
N ILE A 56 9.56 -13.66 4.02
CA ILE A 56 8.30 -13.78 4.75
C ILE A 56 8.28 -12.82 5.96
N THR A 57 7.17 -12.11 6.15
CA THR A 57 6.93 -11.27 7.33
C THR A 57 7.11 -12.07 8.63
N ARG A 58 7.73 -11.46 9.66
CA ARG A 58 8.10 -12.08 10.96
C ARG A 58 9.22 -13.11 10.93
N GLN A 59 9.87 -13.35 9.79
CA GLN A 59 11.14 -14.10 9.78
C GLN A 59 12.16 -13.44 10.71
N ARG A 60 12.77 -14.20 11.62
CA ARG A 60 13.75 -13.67 12.60
C ARG A 60 15.19 -14.01 12.26
N ARG A 61 15.43 -15.04 11.44
CA ARG A 61 16.76 -15.58 11.10
C ARG A 61 17.09 -15.32 9.62
N GLY A 62 18.36 -15.03 9.32
CA GLY A 62 18.86 -14.86 7.95
C GLY A 62 18.48 -13.52 7.27
N LEU A 63 18.03 -12.52 8.03
CA LEU A 63 17.67 -11.20 7.47
C LEU A 63 18.83 -10.22 7.60
N THR A 64 19.27 -9.66 6.47
CA THR A 64 20.18 -8.51 6.47
C THR A 64 19.45 -7.26 6.98
N PRO A 65 20.18 -6.23 7.48
CA PRO A 65 19.58 -4.98 7.93
C PRO A 65 18.70 -4.30 6.87
N THR A 66 19.09 -4.39 5.60
CA THR A 66 18.34 -3.84 4.46
C THR A 66 16.99 -4.54 4.29
N ILE A 67 16.98 -5.88 4.25
CA ILE A 67 15.76 -6.69 4.12
C ILE A 67 14.82 -6.44 5.31
N ARG A 68 15.36 -6.27 6.52
CA ARG A 68 14.58 -5.92 7.71
C ARG A 68 13.91 -4.55 7.59
N ARG A 69 14.59 -3.56 7.02
CA ARG A 69 14.03 -2.22 6.77
C ARG A 69 12.92 -2.27 5.72
N GLU A 70 13.11 -3.04 4.66
CA GLU A 70 12.12 -3.21 3.59
C GLU A 70 10.86 -3.92 4.09
N LEU A 71 11.00 -5.01 4.86
CA LEU A 71 9.88 -5.67 5.53
C LEU A 71 9.11 -4.71 6.46
N ARG A 72 9.81 -3.84 7.19
CA ARG A 72 9.17 -2.83 8.05
C ARG A 72 8.40 -1.81 7.23
N ARG A 73 8.94 -1.34 6.09
CA ARG A 73 8.20 -0.44 5.18
C ARG A 73 6.94 -1.10 4.64
N ARG A 74 7.00 -2.38 4.26
CA ARG A 74 5.84 -3.15 3.80
C ARG A 74 4.76 -3.29 4.89
N SER A 75 5.16 -3.45 6.15
CA SER A 75 4.19 -3.56 7.26
C SER A 75 3.29 -2.32 7.44
N ALA A 76 3.68 -1.16 6.89
CA ALA A 76 2.84 0.04 6.88
C ALA A 76 1.63 -0.06 5.93
N ILE A 77 1.63 -1.03 5.01
CA ILE A 77 0.54 -1.25 4.04
C ILE A 77 -0.71 -1.79 4.75
N GLU A 78 -0.57 -2.69 5.72
CA GLU A 78 -1.71 -3.27 6.45
C GLU A 78 -2.55 -2.20 7.17
N PRO A 79 -1.95 -1.28 7.98
CA PRO A 79 -2.68 -0.15 8.54
C PRO A 79 -3.36 0.72 7.49
N MET A 80 -2.69 0.99 6.37
CA MET A 80 -3.27 1.79 5.28
C MET A 80 -4.52 1.12 4.69
N ILE A 81 -4.47 -0.18 4.42
CA ILE A 81 -5.62 -0.96 3.96
C ILE A 81 -6.72 -0.99 5.04
N GLY A 82 -6.35 -1.10 6.33
CA GLY A 82 -7.27 -0.99 7.45
C GLY A 82 -8.02 0.34 7.47
N HIS A 83 -7.31 1.46 7.30
CA HIS A 83 -7.91 2.79 7.14
C HIS A 83 -8.80 2.88 5.90
N MET A 84 -8.40 2.29 4.77
CA MET A 84 -9.24 2.26 3.56
C MET A 84 -10.52 1.43 3.78
N LYS A 85 -10.46 0.35 4.57
CA LYS A 85 -11.63 -0.45 4.95
C LYS A 85 -12.58 0.33 5.87
N ALA A 86 -12.05 0.96 6.91
CA ALA A 86 -12.82 1.69 7.92
C ALA A 86 -13.32 3.05 7.42
N ASP A 87 -12.41 3.90 6.92
CA ASP A 87 -12.66 5.29 6.55
C ASP A 87 -12.98 5.45 5.06
N GLY A 88 -12.42 4.57 4.22
CA GLY A 88 -12.53 4.65 2.76
C GLY A 88 -13.88 4.18 2.19
N ARG A 89 -14.80 3.66 3.01
CA ARG A 89 -16.06 3.02 2.59
C ARG A 89 -15.86 1.78 1.71
N LEU A 90 -14.69 1.13 1.76
CA LEU A 90 -14.46 -0.11 1.02
C LEU A 90 -15.50 -1.19 1.37
N GLY A 91 -15.95 -1.23 2.64
CA GLY A 91 -17.01 -2.15 3.10
C GLY A 91 -18.45 -1.70 2.82
N ARG A 92 -18.66 -0.56 2.16
CA ARG A 92 -19.99 -0.05 1.77
C ARG A 92 -20.05 0.09 0.26
N ASN A 93 -20.00 -1.04 -0.44
CA ASN A 93 -20.22 -1.03 -1.87
C ASN A 93 -21.71 -0.87 -2.18
N HIS A 94 -22.05 0.16 -2.96
CA HIS A 94 -23.40 0.40 -3.45
C HIS A 94 -23.60 -0.11 -4.89
N LEU A 95 -22.54 -0.58 -5.53
CA LEU A 95 -22.55 -1.23 -6.83
C LEU A 95 -22.80 -2.73 -6.64
N LEU A 96 -23.57 -3.34 -7.54
CA LEU A 96 -23.92 -4.76 -7.49
C LEU A 96 -22.91 -5.61 -8.26
N GLY A 97 -22.55 -6.76 -7.70
CA GLY A 97 -21.72 -7.78 -8.34
C GLY A 97 -20.21 -7.51 -8.35
N ALA A 98 -19.45 -8.51 -8.81
CA ALA A 98 -17.98 -8.52 -8.76
C ALA A 98 -17.33 -7.36 -9.52
N ALA A 99 -17.90 -6.95 -10.65
CA ALA A 99 -17.43 -5.77 -11.39
C ALA A 99 -17.60 -4.48 -10.56
N GLY A 100 -18.71 -4.36 -9.82
CA GLY A 100 -18.96 -3.27 -8.90
C GLY A 100 -17.97 -3.25 -7.74
N ASP A 101 -17.61 -4.41 -7.18
CA ASP A 101 -16.60 -4.54 -6.12
C ASP A 101 -15.22 -4.09 -6.60
N ALA A 102 -14.81 -4.51 -7.81
CA ALA A 102 -13.57 -4.08 -8.42
C ALA A 102 -13.52 -2.56 -8.65
N MET A 103 -14.60 -1.98 -9.20
CA MET A 103 -14.70 -0.54 -9.39
C MET A 103 -14.66 0.24 -8.08
N ASN A 104 -15.37 -0.23 -7.05
CA ASN A 104 -15.35 0.41 -5.74
C ASN A 104 -13.94 0.38 -5.13
N ALA A 105 -13.23 -0.75 -5.23
CA ALA A 105 -11.85 -0.86 -4.76
C ALA A 105 -10.91 0.15 -5.46
N LEU A 106 -11.01 0.27 -6.79
CA LEU A 106 -10.23 1.23 -7.57
C LEU A 106 -10.53 2.69 -7.16
N LEU A 107 -11.81 3.04 -7.00
CA LEU A 107 -12.22 4.39 -6.62
C LEU A 107 -11.79 4.75 -5.18
N VAL A 108 -11.84 3.80 -4.26
CA VAL A 108 -11.35 4.01 -2.88
C VAL A 108 -9.83 4.20 -2.87
N ALA A 109 -9.09 3.43 -3.66
CA ALA A 109 -7.64 3.62 -3.82
C ALA A 109 -7.31 5.00 -4.42
N ALA A 110 -7.99 5.39 -5.49
CA ALA A 110 -7.83 6.71 -6.10
C ALA A 110 -8.11 7.84 -5.10
N ARG A 111 -9.21 7.73 -4.33
CA ARG A 111 -9.56 8.71 -3.28
C ARG A 111 -8.46 8.82 -2.22
N HIS A 112 -7.87 7.71 -1.79
CA HIS A 112 -6.79 7.73 -0.80
C HIS A 112 -5.57 8.48 -1.34
N ASN A 113 -5.14 8.18 -2.57
CA ASN A 113 -4.01 8.85 -3.22
C ASN A 113 -4.25 10.36 -3.37
N LEU A 114 -5.45 10.77 -3.79
CA LEU A 114 -5.81 12.19 -3.88
C LEU A 114 -5.75 12.90 -2.52
N ARG A 115 -6.15 12.24 -1.43
CA ARG A 115 -6.03 12.80 -0.07
C ARG A 115 -4.56 13.01 0.34
N LEU A 116 -3.66 12.08 -0.01
CA LEU A 116 -2.23 12.22 0.24
C LEU A 116 -1.64 13.42 -0.51
N ILE A 117 -1.95 13.55 -1.80
CA ILE A 117 -1.49 14.68 -2.63
C ILE A 117 -2.00 16.00 -2.06
N LEU A 118 -3.29 16.10 -1.73
CA LEU A 118 -3.87 17.32 -1.16
C LEU A 118 -3.24 17.69 0.19
N ASN A 119 -2.90 16.72 1.03
CA ASN A 119 -2.23 16.97 2.31
C ASN A 119 -0.81 17.50 2.10
N TRP A 120 -0.09 16.96 1.13
CA TRP A 120 1.22 17.48 0.73
C TRP A 120 1.14 18.91 0.21
N LEU A 121 0.20 19.20 -0.68
CA LEU A 121 -0.01 20.55 -1.21
C LEU A 121 -0.38 21.54 -0.10
N ARG A 122 -1.25 21.16 0.84
CA ARG A 122 -1.58 21.99 2.01
C ARG A 122 -0.33 22.34 2.83
N LEU A 123 0.54 21.36 3.05
CA LEU A 123 1.80 21.60 3.75
C LEU A 123 2.68 22.56 2.95
N CYS A 124 2.89 22.32 1.66
CA CYS A 124 3.68 23.22 0.79
C CYS A 124 3.16 24.66 0.81
N VAL A 125 1.84 24.86 0.74
CA VAL A 125 1.22 26.20 0.83
C VAL A 125 1.45 26.82 2.20
N ALA A 126 1.31 26.06 3.29
CA ALA A 126 1.59 26.57 4.64
C ALA A 126 3.05 27.02 4.80
N TRP A 127 4.00 26.26 4.27
CA TRP A 127 5.42 26.63 4.25
C TRP A 127 5.68 27.88 3.42
N LEU A 128 5.06 27.99 2.24
CA LEU A 128 5.16 29.18 1.38
C LEU A 128 4.64 30.43 2.11
N MET A 129 3.46 30.34 2.74
CA MET A 129 2.87 31.44 3.49
C MET A 129 3.75 31.85 4.68
N ALA A 130 4.29 30.88 5.44
CA ALA A 130 5.20 31.17 6.55
C ALA A 130 6.49 31.88 6.09
N ALA A 131 7.06 31.47 4.95
CA ALA A 131 8.23 32.10 4.37
C ALA A 131 7.94 33.54 3.92
N LEU A 132 6.79 33.78 3.26
CA LEU A 132 6.37 35.12 2.85
C LEU A 132 6.17 36.06 4.05
N MET A 133 5.51 35.59 5.11
CA MET A 133 5.32 36.37 6.33
C MET A 133 6.64 36.69 7.05
N SER A 134 7.58 35.73 7.05
CA SER A 134 8.91 35.92 7.64
C SER A 134 9.75 36.94 6.86
N SER A 135 9.59 36.99 5.53
CA SER A 135 10.27 37.98 4.69
C SER A 135 9.72 39.41 4.89
N SER A 136 8.43 39.55 5.18
CA SER A 136 7.81 40.86 5.47
C SER A 136 8.12 41.41 6.88
N ALA A 137 8.70 40.57 7.75
CA ALA A 137 8.94 40.90 9.15
C ALA A 137 10.39 41.31 9.46
N GLN A 138 11.26 41.49 8.45
CA GLN A 138 12.59 42.09 8.63
C GLN A 138 12.40 43.59 8.93
N PRO A 139 12.69 44.09 10.15
CA PRO A 139 12.72 45.53 10.38
C PRO A 139 13.95 46.13 9.69
N ASP A 140 13.76 47.20 8.92
CA ASP A 140 14.83 48.02 8.36
C ASP A 140 15.73 48.52 9.50
N THR A 141 16.80 47.79 9.79
CA THR A 141 17.78 48.15 10.80
C THR A 141 18.99 48.80 10.13
N SER A 142 18.72 49.78 9.26
CA SER A 142 19.78 50.44 8.48
C SER A 142 19.56 51.94 8.31
N GLN A 143 19.10 52.67 9.34
CA GLN A 143 19.28 54.13 9.41
C GLN A 143 19.23 54.63 10.85
N VAL A 144 20.35 54.62 11.59
CA VAL A 144 20.82 55.74 12.45
C VAL A 144 22.31 55.47 12.74
N ALA A 145 23.20 56.16 12.04
CA ALA A 145 24.59 56.39 12.42
C ALA A 145 24.92 57.85 12.12
#